data_AF-A0A833YG50-F1
#
_entry.id   AF-A0A833YG50-F1
#
_cell.length_a   1.000
_cell.length_b   1.000
_cell.length_c   1.000
_cell.angle_alpha   90.00
_cell.angle_beta   90.00
_cell.angle_gamma   90.00
#
_symmetry.space_group_name_H-M   'P 1'
#
loop_
_entity.id
_entity.type
_entity.pdbx_description
1 polymer ?
#
loop_
_entity_poly.entity_id
_entity_poly.type
_entity_poly.pdbx_seq_one_letter_code
_entity_poly.pdbx_strand_id
1 'polypeptide(L)'
;MAELEHLGGKRAESARARRAEQLRRWRGSQTEQESAERQARSGRGGPRVRFEDGAVFLAACSSGDTDEVTRLLARGADINTANVDGLTALHQSCLNPQGD
;
A
#
# COMPACT_ATOMS: atom_id res chain seq x y z
N MET A 1 -42.09 9.21 9.36
CA MET A 1 -40.94 9.06 8.45
C MET A 1 -39.94 10.21 8.58
N ALA A 2 -40.38 11.48 8.69
CA ALA A 2 -39.50 12.64 8.88
C ALA A 2 -38.60 12.62 10.14
N GLU A 3 -39.06 12.05 11.27
CA GLU A 3 -38.24 12.00 12.50
C GLU A 3 -37.05 11.03 12.42
N LEU A 4 -37.18 9.92 11.67
CA LEU A 4 -36.10 8.95 11.50
C LEU A 4 -34.99 9.50 10.59
N GLU A 5 -35.36 10.29 9.59
CA GLU A 5 -34.42 11.01 8.70
C GLU A 5 -33.67 12.11 9.46
N HIS A 6 -34.37 12.85 10.33
CA HIS A 6 -33.77 13.89 11.16
C HIS A 6 -32.77 13.33 12.19
N LEU A 7 -33.05 12.16 12.77
CA LEU A 7 -32.12 11.47 13.68
C LEU A 7 -30.89 10.91 12.94
N GLY A 8 -31.08 10.46 11.69
CA GLY A 8 -29.99 10.04 10.79
C GLY A 8 -29.03 11.18 10.44
N GLY A 9 -29.58 12.37 10.15
CA GLY A 9 -28.81 13.59 9.90
C GLY A 9 -27.93 14.00 11.08
N LYS A 10 -28.50 14.02 12.30
CA LYS A 10 -27.75 14.35 13.54
C LYS A 10 -26.61 13.39 13.84
N ARG A 11 -26.78 12.09 13.53
CA ARG A 11 -25.73 11.08 13.68
C ARG A 11 -24.60 11.28 12.67
N ALA A 12 -24.92 11.59 11.42
CA ALA A 12 -23.93 11.88 10.38
C ALA A 12 -23.12 13.15 10.69
N GLU A 13 -23.77 14.21 11.17
CA GLU A 13 -23.10 15.45 11.61
C GLU A 13 -22.17 15.20 12.79
N SER A 14 -22.63 14.43 13.79
CA SER A 14 -21.81 14.05 14.94
C SER A 14 -20.58 13.23 14.53
N ALA A 15 -20.71 12.33 13.54
CA ALA A 15 -19.58 11.56 12.99
C ALA A 15 -18.56 12.47 12.27
N ARG A 16 -19.05 13.43 11.46
CA ARG A 16 -18.18 14.43 10.79
C ARG A 16 -17.43 15.29 11.79
N ALA A 17 -18.10 15.77 12.84
CA ALA A 17 -17.49 16.58 13.89
C ALA A 17 -16.38 15.81 14.64
N ARG A 18 -16.63 14.54 14.98
CA ARG A 18 -15.63 13.67 15.61
C ARG A 18 -14.41 13.44 14.72
N ARG A 19 -14.62 13.22 13.41
CA ARG A 19 -13.51 13.08 12.45
C ARG A 19 -12.70 14.37 12.29
N ALA A 20 -13.36 15.52 12.26
CA ALA A 20 -12.68 16.82 12.21
C ALA A 20 -11.79 17.03 13.45
N GLU A 21 -12.28 16.69 14.63
CA GLU A 21 -11.51 16.77 15.88
C GLU A 21 -10.34 15.77 15.90
N GLN A 22 -10.53 14.54 15.42
CA GLN A 22 -9.44 13.56 15.29
C GLN A 22 -8.32 14.07 14.38
N LEU A 23 -8.65 14.65 13.23
CA LEU A 23 -7.66 15.21 12.30
C LEU A 23 -6.95 16.42 12.90
N ARG A 24 -7.63 17.25 13.69
CA ARG A 24 -6.99 18.36 14.42
C ARG A 24 -5.98 17.86 15.44
N ARG A 25 -6.27 16.79 16.17
CA ARG A 25 -5.35 16.17 17.13
C ARG A 25 -4.18 15.47 16.47
N TRP A 26 -4.39 14.90 15.28
CA TRP A 26 -3.32 14.26 14.53
C TRP A 26 -2.33 15.28 13.98
N ARG A 27 -2.79 16.50 13.63
CA ARG A 27 -1.90 17.58 13.20
C ARG A 27 -0.89 17.95 14.29
N GLY A 28 0.39 17.96 13.95
CA GLY A 28 1.52 18.17 14.85
C GLY A 28 1.86 16.96 15.73
N SER A 29 1.15 15.83 15.59
CA SER A 29 1.51 14.61 16.31
C SER A 29 2.84 14.04 15.82
N GLN A 30 3.51 13.24 16.64
CA GLN A 30 4.74 12.55 16.25
C GLN A 30 4.55 11.72 14.98
N THR A 31 3.39 11.08 14.81
CA THR A 31 3.08 10.27 13.63
C THR A 31 2.92 11.10 12.35
N GLU A 32 2.52 12.37 12.42
CA GLU A 32 2.53 13.25 11.22
C GLU A 32 3.95 13.72 10.89
N GLN A 33 4.79 13.92 11.91
CA GLN A 33 6.17 14.38 11.75
C GLN A 33 7.14 13.28 11.28
N GLU A 34 6.76 12.00 11.44
CA GLU A 34 7.54 10.87 10.92
C GLU A 34 7.63 10.93 9.39
N SER A 35 8.86 10.94 8.87
CA SER A 35 9.10 10.93 7.42
C SER A 35 8.49 9.68 6.78
N ALA A 36 7.81 9.86 5.64
CA ALA A 36 7.27 8.76 4.85
C ALA A 36 8.36 7.80 4.36
N GLU A 37 9.55 8.35 4.09
CA GLU A 37 10.76 7.60 3.84
C GLU A 37 11.20 6.94 5.15
N ARG A 38 10.96 5.64 5.28
CA ARG A 38 11.57 4.84 6.34
C ARG A 38 13.08 4.94 6.15
N GLN A 39 13.73 5.82 6.91
CA GLN A 39 15.17 5.74 7.08
C GLN A 39 15.47 4.32 7.51
N ALA A 40 16.11 3.57 6.61
CA ALA A 40 16.63 2.25 6.88
C ALA A 40 17.56 2.42 8.08
N ARG A 41 17.03 2.22 9.29
CA ARG A 41 17.82 2.32 10.51
C ARG A 41 18.96 1.35 10.30
N SER A 42 20.18 1.87 10.13
CA SER A 42 21.40 1.09 9.92
C SER A 42 21.81 0.28 11.17
N GLY A 43 20.89 0.07 12.11
CA GLY A 43 21.10 -0.71 13.30
C GLY A 43 20.92 -2.20 13.01
N ARG A 44 22.01 -2.87 12.60
CA ARG A 44 22.38 -4.31 12.71
C ARG A 44 21.33 -5.43 12.48
N GLY A 45 20.08 -5.15 12.22
CA GLY A 45 19.02 -6.12 12.00
C GLY A 45 18.20 -5.67 10.81
N GLY A 46 18.22 -6.48 9.74
CA GLY A 46 17.38 -6.25 8.57
C GLY A 46 15.88 -6.27 8.90
N PRO A 47 15.02 -6.16 7.88
CA PRO A 47 13.57 -6.23 8.07
C PRO A 47 13.20 -7.48 8.88
N ARG A 48 12.42 -7.28 9.96
CA ARG A 48 11.93 -8.40 10.80
C ARG A 48 10.92 -9.28 10.06
N VAL A 49 10.25 -8.71 9.06
CA VAL A 49 9.25 -9.39 8.22
C VAL A 49 9.77 -9.37 6.79
N ARG A 50 9.76 -10.54 6.15
CA ARG A 50 10.09 -10.72 4.75
C ARG A 50 8.93 -11.45 4.06
N PHE A 51 8.77 -11.18 2.78
CA PHE A 51 7.84 -11.87 1.91
C PHE A 51 8.63 -12.80 0.99
N GLU A 52 7.96 -13.81 0.44
CA GLU A 52 8.55 -14.68 -0.57
C GLU A 52 8.98 -13.86 -1.79
N ASP A 53 10.16 -14.18 -2.35
CA ASP A 53 10.77 -13.41 -3.44
C ASP A 53 9.83 -13.31 -4.65
N GLY A 54 9.06 -14.37 -4.94
CA GLY A 54 8.09 -14.37 -6.03
C GLY A 54 6.92 -13.39 -5.81
N ALA A 55 6.44 -13.25 -4.57
CA ALA A 55 5.40 -12.28 -4.24
C ALA A 55 5.93 -10.84 -4.34
N VAL A 56 7.17 -10.61 -3.91
CA VAL A 56 7.85 -9.30 -4.05
C VAL A 56 8.05 -8.95 -5.52
N PHE A 57 8.48 -9.91 -6.34
CA PHE A 57 8.69 -9.72 -7.77
C PHE A 57 7.40 -9.36 -8.50
N LEU A 58 6.33 -10.13 -8.31
CA LEU A 58 5.03 -9.84 -8.94
C LEU A 58 4.47 -8.48 -8.50
N ALA A 59 4.66 -8.11 -7.23
CA ALA A 59 4.23 -6.80 -6.73
C ALA A 59 5.01 -5.65 -7.40
N ALA A 60 6.34 -5.76 -7.53
CA ALA A 60 7.17 -4.77 -8.20
C ALA A 60 6.79 -4.61 -9.68
N CYS A 61 6.51 -5.72 -10.37
CA CYS A 61 5.99 -5.68 -11.74
C CYS A 61 4.61 -4.98 -11.81
N SER A 62 3.68 -5.34 -10.92
CA SER A 62 2.34 -4.75 -10.89
C SER A 62 2.33 -3.26 -10.55
N SER A 63 3.31 -2.77 -9.79
CA SER A 63 3.45 -1.34 -9.47
C SER A 63 4.18 -0.54 -10.54
N GLY A 64 4.76 -1.20 -11.56
CA GLY A 64 5.59 -0.55 -12.57
C GLY A 64 6.95 -0.08 -12.03
N ASP A 65 7.42 -0.62 -10.91
CA ASP A 65 8.70 -0.25 -10.30
C ASP A 65 9.85 -0.97 -11.04
N THR A 66 10.25 -0.40 -12.17
CA THR A 66 11.25 -1.00 -13.07
C THR A 66 12.64 -1.11 -12.43
N ASP A 67 12.99 -0.20 -11.52
CA ASP A 67 14.24 -0.23 -10.77
C ASP A 67 14.28 -1.43 -9.81
N GLU A 68 13.20 -1.65 -9.04
CA GLU A 68 13.10 -2.79 -8.14
C GLU A 68 13.02 -4.12 -8.91
N VAL A 69 12.27 -4.17 -10.01
CA VAL A 69 12.24 -5.34 -10.91
C VAL A 69 13.64 -5.68 -11.40
N THR A 70 14.39 -4.68 -11.88
CA THR A 70 15.77 -4.87 -12.35
C THR A 70 16.67 -5.39 -11.24
N ARG A 71 16.55 -4.84 -10.02
CA ARG A 71 17.32 -5.29 -8.85
C ARG A 71 17.00 -6.73 -8.47
N LEU A 72 15.73 -7.14 -8.52
CA LEU A 72 15.29 -8.50 -8.20
C LEU A 72 15.77 -9.50 -9.26
N LEU A 73 15.72 -9.14 -10.55
CA LEU A 73 16.27 -9.96 -11.64
C LEU A 73 17.78 -10.15 -11.50
N ALA A 74 18.52 -9.08 -11.15
CA ALA A 74 19.96 -9.18 -10.89
C ALA A 74 20.30 -10.09 -9.70
N ARG A 75 19.35 -10.28 -8.76
CA ARG A 75 19.48 -11.21 -7.63
C ARG A 75 19.03 -12.64 -7.95
N GLY A 76 18.57 -12.91 -9.18
CA GLY A 76 18.16 -14.24 -9.63
C GLY A 76 16.69 -14.56 -9.42
N ALA A 77 15.81 -13.56 -9.31
CA ALA A 77 14.36 -13.79 -9.33
C ALA A 77 13.96 -14.46 -10.65
N ASP A 78 13.08 -15.48 -10.57
CA ASP A 78 12.54 -16.13 -11.76
C ASP A 78 11.50 -15.22 -12.42
N ILE A 79 11.78 -14.79 -13.66
CA ILE A 79 10.87 -13.97 -14.47
C ILE A 79 9.53 -14.67 -14.74
N ASN A 80 9.51 -16.01 -14.71
CA ASN A 80 8.32 -16.82 -14.93
C ASN A 80 7.55 -17.13 -13.64
N THR A 81 7.90 -16.48 -12.53
CA THR A 81 7.13 -16.57 -11.29
C THR A 81 5.64 -16.33 -11.57
N ALA A 82 4.79 -17.22 -11.07
CA ALA A 82 3.35 -17.14 -11.17
C ALA A 82 2.70 -17.00 -9.79
N ASN A 83 1.53 -16.34 -9.74
CA ASN A 83 0.71 -16.29 -8.53
C ASN A 83 -0.04 -17.63 -8.30
N VAL A 84 -0.91 -17.67 -7.29
CA VAL A 84 -1.74 -18.85 -6.97
C VAL A 84 -2.68 -19.28 -8.10
N ASP A 85 -3.02 -18.36 -9.00
CA ASP A 85 -3.88 -18.60 -10.17
C ASP A 85 -3.07 -19.04 -11.41
N GLY A 86 -1.74 -19.14 -11.30
CA GLY A 86 -0.85 -19.46 -12.42
C GLY A 86 -0.52 -18.27 -13.33
N LEU A 87 -0.83 -17.03 -12.93
CA LEU A 87 -0.58 -15.83 -13.72
C LEU A 87 0.81 -15.24 -13.43
N THR A 88 1.62 -15.13 -14.48
CA THR A 88 2.90 -14.41 -14.45
C THR A 88 2.71 -12.90 -14.56
N ALA A 89 3.79 -12.13 -14.35
CA ALA A 89 3.80 -10.68 -14.55
C ALA A 89 3.27 -10.27 -15.94
N LEU A 90 3.64 -11.01 -17.00
CA LEU A 90 3.19 -10.74 -18.36
C LEU A 90 1.69 -10.97 -18.57
N HIS A 91 1.12 -11.99 -17.93
CA HIS A 91 -0.34 -12.18 -17.97
C HIS A 91 -1.05 -10.99 -17.32
N GLN A 92 -0.52 -10.51 -16.18
CA GLN A 92 -1.12 -9.43 -15.43
C GLN A 92 -1.04 -8.08 -16.16
N SER A 93 0.05 -7.81 -16.89
CA SER A 93 0.16 -6.58 -17.70
C SER A 93 -0.87 -6.50 -18.82
N CYS A 94 -1.27 -7.64 -19.38
CA CYS A 94 -2.31 -7.69 -20.42
C CYS A 94 -3.72 -7.45 -19.85
N LEU A 95 -3.96 -7.81 -18.59
CA LEU A 95 -5.26 -7.59 -17.92
C LEU A 95 -5.42 -6.14 -17.47
N ASN A 96 -4.32 -5.52 -17.04
CA ASN A 96 -4.29 -4.16 -16.54
C ASN A 96 -3.30 -3.36 -17.39
N PRO A 97 -3.74 -2.83 -18.55
CA PRO A 97 -2.90 -1.94 -19.34
C PRO A 97 -2.65 -0.67 -18.52
N GLN A 98 -1.52 -0.63 -17.82
CA GLN A 98 -0.93 0.60 -17.33
C GLN A 98 -0.50 1.35 -18.60
N GLY A 99 -1.14 2.50 -18.86
CA GLY A 99 -0.81 3.31 -20.03
C GLY A 99 0.54 3.97 -19.81
N ASP A 100 1.56 3.46 -20.48
CA ASP A 100 2.84 4.16 -20.70
C ASP A 100 2.74 5.06 -21.94
#